data_AF-A0A7J3BEE6-F1
#
_entry.id   AF-A0A7J3BEE6-F1
#
_cell.length_a   1.000
_cell.length_b   1.000
_cell.length_c   1.000
_cell.angle_alpha   90.00
_cell.angle_beta   90.00
_cell.angle_gamma   90.00
#
_symmetry.space_group_name_H-M   'P 1'
#
loop_
_entity.id
_entity.type
_entity.pdbx_description
1 polymer ?
#
loop_
_entity_poly.entity_id
_entity_poly.type
_entity_poly.pdbx_seq_one_letter_code
_entity_poly.pdbx_strand_id
1 'polypeptide(L)'
;RTLLEALISCGVAASIAGSSRPCSGAEHMFSHALDTLNSGQAMHGEQCGVGAIMMAYLQGADWKLIRDTLRIVGAPTKARELNVPDSAIIEALMLANKIRPERFTILGEKGLTKEAALRLARATGVIDH
;
A
#
# COMPACT_ATOMS: atom_id res chain seq x y z
N ARG A 1 -12.98 12.68 -15.98
CA ARG A 1 -13.24 11.56 -16.91
C ARG A 1 -12.18 10.46 -16.78
N THR A 2 -10.89 10.80 -16.90
CA THR A 2 -9.76 9.85 -16.83
C THR A 2 -9.75 8.93 -15.62
N LEU A 3 -10.00 9.42 -14.40
CA LEU A 3 -10.03 8.57 -13.18
C LEU A 3 -11.16 7.51 -13.24
N LEU A 4 -12.37 7.91 -13.65
CA LEU A 4 -13.50 6.99 -13.78
C LEU A 4 -13.23 5.92 -14.84
N GLU A 5 -12.67 6.31 -15.98
CA GLU A 5 -12.29 5.37 -17.04
C GLU A 5 -11.22 4.39 -16.57
N ALA A 6 -10.24 4.85 -15.79
CA ALA A 6 -9.24 3.98 -15.18
C ALA A 6 -9.87 2.97 -14.21
N LEU A 7 -10.78 3.42 -13.32
CA LEU A 7 -11.48 2.54 -12.38
C LEU A 7 -12.36 1.50 -13.10
N ILE A 8 -13.09 1.91 -14.14
CA ILE A 8 -13.88 0.99 -14.98
C ILE A 8 -12.95 -0.03 -15.65
N SER A 9 -11.83 0.43 -16.19
CA SER A 9 -10.84 -0.46 -16.84
C SER A 9 -10.25 -1.47 -15.86
N CYS A 10 -10.00 -1.09 -14.60
CA CYS A 10 -9.61 -2.02 -13.54
C CYS A 10 -10.68 -3.09 -13.29
N GLY A 11 -11.96 -2.71 -13.29
CA GLY A 11 -13.07 -3.65 -13.18
C GLY A 11 -13.10 -4.66 -14.32
N VAL A 12 -12.97 -4.19 -15.56
CA VAL A 12 -12.90 -5.04 -16.76
C VAL A 12 -11.69 -5.99 -16.70
N ALA A 13 -10.52 -5.50 -16.31
CA ALA A 13 -9.32 -6.32 -16.16
C ALA A 13 -9.50 -7.44 -15.12
N ALA A 14 -10.11 -7.13 -13.97
CA ALA A 14 -10.41 -8.13 -12.95
C ALA A 14 -11.42 -9.19 -13.45
N SER A 15 -12.45 -8.78 -14.20
CA SER A 15 -13.41 -9.69 -14.82
C SER A 15 -12.74 -10.64 -15.82
N ILE A 16 -11.85 -10.13 -16.68
CA ILE A 16 -11.10 -10.94 -17.65
C ILE A 16 -10.18 -11.94 -16.93
N ALA A 17 -9.50 -11.49 -15.87
CA ALA A 17 -8.57 -12.33 -15.10
C ALA A 17 -9.26 -13.32 -14.15
N GLY A 18 -10.59 -13.23 -13.99
CA GLY A 18 -11.35 -14.03 -13.01
C GLY A 18 -10.91 -13.82 -11.56
N SER A 19 -10.19 -12.75 -11.27
CA SER A 19 -9.63 -12.46 -9.93
C SER A 19 -9.26 -10.98 -9.81
N SER A 20 -9.14 -10.48 -8.58
CA SER A 20 -8.67 -9.11 -8.33
C SER A 20 -7.17 -8.94 -8.55
N ARG A 21 -6.46 -9.97 -9.05
CA ARG A 21 -5.00 -9.96 -9.15
C ARG A 21 -4.42 -8.77 -9.94
N PRO A 22 -5.00 -8.35 -11.07
CA PRO A 22 -4.48 -7.22 -11.85
C PRO A 22 -4.55 -5.87 -11.14
N CYS A 23 -5.42 -5.73 -10.13
CA CYS A 23 -5.79 -4.42 -9.56
C CYS A 23 -5.45 -4.28 -8.09
N SER A 24 -5.08 -5.37 -7.41
CA SER A 24 -4.90 -5.41 -5.98
C SER A 24 -3.72 -6.31 -5.67
N GLY A 25 -2.66 -5.84 -5.01
CA GLY A 25 -1.44 -6.58 -4.70
C GLY A 25 -1.03 -6.47 -3.22
N ALA A 26 0.26 -6.34 -2.96
CA ALA A 26 0.80 -6.19 -1.60
C ALA A 26 0.38 -4.87 -0.94
N GLU A 27 0.18 -3.82 -1.74
CA GLU A 27 -0.27 -2.51 -1.28
C GLU A 27 -1.71 -2.56 -0.74
N HIS A 28 -2.58 -3.37 -1.35
CA HIS A 28 -3.92 -3.61 -0.83
C HIS A 28 -3.90 -4.50 0.41
N MET A 29 -3.00 -5.47 0.50
CA MET A 29 -2.82 -6.25 1.73
C MET A 29 -2.35 -5.38 2.89
N PHE A 30 -1.44 -4.44 2.63
CA PHE A 30 -1.06 -3.42 3.60
C PHE A 30 -2.26 -2.57 4.04
N SER A 31 -3.06 -2.06 3.10
CA SER A 31 -4.28 -1.30 3.45
C SER A 31 -5.24 -2.12 4.29
N HIS A 32 -5.54 -3.37 3.93
CA HIS A 32 -6.40 -4.23 4.73
C HIS A 32 -5.83 -4.54 6.12
N ALA A 33 -4.51 -4.74 6.24
CA ALA A 33 -3.88 -4.87 7.55
C ALA A 33 -4.04 -3.57 8.36
N LEU A 34 -3.88 -2.41 7.72
CA LEU A 34 -4.06 -1.14 8.40
C LEU A 34 -5.50 -0.89 8.83
N ASP A 35 -6.49 -1.27 8.01
CA ASP A 35 -7.92 -1.24 8.37
C ASP A 35 -8.20 -2.05 9.64
N THR A 36 -7.52 -3.20 9.83
CA THR A 36 -7.71 -4.02 11.05
C THR A 36 -7.13 -3.37 12.31
N LEU A 37 -6.16 -2.48 12.16
CA LEU A 37 -5.45 -1.81 13.26
C LEU A 37 -6.01 -0.42 13.56
N ASN A 38 -6.56 0.26 12.56
CA ASN A 38 -7.00 1.64 12.65
C ASN A 38 -8.29 1.90 11.86
N SER A 39 -9.35 1.19 12.24
CA SER A 39 -10.68 1.26 11.62
C SER A 39 -11.24 2.69 11.59
N GLY A 40 -11.20 3.33 10.40
CA GLY A 40 -12.02 4.51 10.09
C GLY A 40 -11.31 5.87 10.02
N GLN A 41 -9.98 5.94 10.10
CA GLN A 41 -9.26 7.23 10.05
C GLN A 41 -8.80 7.66 8.64
N ALA A 42 -8.46 6.71 7.76
CA ALA A 42 -7.93 6.99 6.43
C ALA A 42 -8.77 6.31 5.33
N MET A 43 -8.94 6.94 4.18
CA MET A 43 -9.69 6.33 3.07
C MET A 43 -8.89 5.19 2.42
N HIS A 44 -9.57 4.14 1.98
CA HIS A 44 -8.93 2.96 1.39
C HIS A 44 -7.95 3.31 0.24
N GLY A 45 -8.33 4.20 -0.67
CA GLY A 45 -7.47 4.63 -1.78
C GLY A 45 -6.19 5.36 -1.31
N GLU A 46 -6.27 6.11 -0.22
CA GLU A 46 -5.13 6.80 0.38
C GLU A 46 -4.14 5.82 1.01
N GLN A 47 -4.68 4.85 1.75
CA GLN A 47 -3.89 3.76 2.34
C GLN A 47 -3.20 2.93 1.25
N CYS A 48 -3.92 2.55 0.20
CA CYS A 48 -3.38 1.83 -0.95
C CYS A 48 -2.29 2.66 -1.67
N GLY A 49 -2.45 3.98 -1.79
CA GLY A 49 -1.44 4.87 -2.36
C GLY A 49 -0.13 4.87 -1.55
N VAL A 50 -0.22 5.03 -0.22
CA VAL A 50 0.94 4.95 0.67
C VAL A 50 1.58 3.56 0.64
N GLY A 51 0.76 2.50 0.62
CA GLY A 51 1.22 1.13 0.42
C GLY A 51 1.98 0.97 -0.90
N ALA A 52 1.48 1.55 -2.00
CA ALA A 52 2.08 1.44 -3.32
C ALA A 52 3.48 2.04 -3.38
N ILE A 53 3.72 3.16 -2.68
CA ILE A 53 5.06 3.75 -2.53
C ILE A 53 6.03 2.73 -1.93
N MET A 54 5.64 2.09 -0.81
CA MET A 54 6.49 1.13 -0.10
C MET A 54 6.70 -0.16 -0.90
N MET A 55 5.67 -0.67 -1.56
CA MET A 55 5.78 -1.90 -2.35
C MET A 55 6.60 -1.68 -3.61
N ALA A 56 6.50 -0.51 -4.26
CA ALA A 56 7.34 -0.15 -5.39
C ALA A 56 8.83 -0.09 -5.01
N TYR A 57 9.15 0.43 -3.81
CA TYR A 57 10.52 0.41 -3.29
C TYR A 57 11.06 -1.02 -3.17
N LEU A 58 10.28 -1.93 -2.57
CA LEU A 58 10.68 -3.34 -2.43
C LEU A 58 10.86 -4.06 -3.77
N GLN A 59 10.08 -3.66 -4.79
CA GLN A 59 10.18 -4.21 -6.14
C GLN A 59 11.33 -3.59 -6.96
N GLY A 60 12.04 -2.59 -6.43
CA GLY A 60 13.06 -1.85 -7.18
C GLY A 60 12.50 -0.94 -8.28
N ALA A 61 11.20 -0.62 -8.21
CA ALA A 61 10.53 0.29 -9.13
C ALA A 61 10.68 1.76 -8.70
N ASP A 62 10.27 2.69 -9.58
CA ASP A 62 10.32 4.12 -9.29
C ASP A 62 9.21 4.57 -8.33
N TRP A 63 9.43 4.31 -7.04
CA TRP A 63 8.54 4.73 -5.97
C TRP A 63 8.45 6.25 -5.81
N LYS A 64 9.46 7.01 -6.27
CA LYS A 64 9.47 8.47 -6.21
C LYS A 64 8.46 9.04 -7.19
N LEU A 65 8.37 8.49 -8.40
CA LEU A 65 7.33 8.83 -9.36
C LEU A 65 5.92 8.67 -8.77
N ILE A 66 5.65 7.54 -8.10
CA ILE A 66 4.36 7.28 -7.45
C ILE A 66 4.08 8.34 -6.37
N ARG A 67 5.04 8.54 -5.46
CA ARG A 67 4.92 9.53 -4.38
C ARG A 67 4.68 10.93 -4.92
N ASP A 68 5.44 11.36 -5.91
CA ASP A 68 5.37 12.71 -6.45
C ASP A 68 4.06 12.91 -7.23
N THR A 69 3.56 11.88 -7.93
CA THR A 69 2.22 11.89 -8.55
C THR A 69 1.11 12.03 -7.51
N LEU A 70 1.18 11.29 -6.40
CA LEU A 70 0.20 11.40 -5.30
C LEU A 70 0.21 12.82 -4.69
N ARG A 71 1.39 13.41 -4.50
CA ARG A 71 1.51 14.80 -4.01
C ARG A 71 0.90 15.81 -4.97
N ILE A 72 1.10 15.64 -6.28
CA ILE A 72 0.52 16.56 -7.29
C ILE A 72 -1.01 16.60 -7.18
N VAL A 73 -1.65 15.47 -6.89
CA VAL A 73 -3.12 15.39 -6.77
C VAL A 73 -3.63 15.66 -5.34
N GLY A 74 -2.73 16.02 -4.41
CA GLY A 74 -3.08 16.31 -3.02
C GLY A 74 -3.39 15.07 -2.17
N ALA A 75 -3.02 13.88 -2.63
CA ALA A 75 -3.18 12.64 -1.88
C ALA A 75 -2.05 12.49 -0.84
N PRO A 76 -2.33 11.86 0.32
CA PRO A 76 -1.35 11.66 1.38
C PRO A 76 -0.22 10.73 0.94
N THR A 77 0.99 11.04 1.40
CA THR A 77 2.21 10.25 1.16
C THR A 77 2.93 9.84 2.43
N LYS A 78 2.47 10.33 3.59
CA LYS A 78 3.03 10.05 4.92
C LYS A 78 1.99 9.50 5.88
N ALA A 79 2.44 8.77 6.89
CA ALA A 79 1.61 8.23 7.97
C ALA A 79 0.77 9.31 8.67
N ARG A 80 1.42 10.42 9.06
CA ARG A 80 0.76 11.57 9.68
C ARG A 80 -0.33 12.21 8.81
N GLU A 81 -0.18 12.14 7.48
CA GLU A 81 -1.16 12.70 6.52
C GLU A 81 -2.38 11.78 6.40
N LEU A 82 -2.22 10.49 6.70
CA LEU A 82 -3.31 9.53 6.90
C LEU A 82 -3.94 9.61 8.30
N ASN A 83 -3.46 10.51 9.18
CA ASN A 83 -3.78 10.54 10.61
C ASN A 83 -3.48 9.23 11.35
N VAL A 84 -2.54 8.43 10.85
CA VAL A 84 -2.20 7.11 11.40
C VAL A 84 -0.87 7.23 12.17
N PRO A 85 -0.73 6.63 13.37
CA PRO A 85 0.55 6.60 14.06
C PRO A 85 1.57 5.73 13.32
N ASP A 86 2.84 6.13 13.33
CA ASP A 86 3.93 5.39 12.66
C ASP A 86 3.98 3.90 13.07
N SER A 87 3.67 3.59 14.33
CA SER A 87 3.60 2.21 14.83
C SER A 87 2.60 1.35 14.07
N ALA A 88 1.44 1.90 13.68
CA ALA A 88 0.43 1.19 12.93
C ALA A 88 0.89 0.92 11.48
N ILE A 89 1.69 1.80 10.87
CA ILE A 89 2.32 1.53 9.57
C ILE A 89 3.26 0.34 9.67
N ILE A 90 4.11 0.30 10.70
CA ILE A 90 5.07 -0.79 10.91
C ILE A 90 4.35 -2.11 11.17
N GLU A 91 3.33 -2.09 12.03
CA GLU A 91 2.54 -3.28 12.35
C GLU A 91 1.74 -3.78 11.13
N ALA A 92 1.12 -2.88 10.36
CA ALA A 92 0.43 -3.24 9.12
C ALA A 92 1.36 -3.89 8.09
N LEU A 93 2.59 -3.38 7.93
CA LEU A 93 3.61 -3.99 7.05
C LEU A 93 3.99 -5.41 7.50
N MET A 94 4.07 -5.66 8.80
CA MET A 94 4.38 -6.98 9.35
C MET A 94 3.21 -7.97 9.23
N LEU A 95 1.98 -7.47 9.19
CA LEU A 95 0.76 -8.29 9.07
C LEU A 95 0.30 -8.49 7.63
N ALA A 96 0.71 -7.64 6.69
CA ALA A 96 0.20 -7.62 5.32
C ALA A 96 0.25 -8.99 4.61
N ASN A 97 1.34 -9.75 4.74
CA ASN A 97 1.46 -11.07 4.10
C ASN A 97 0.47 -12.12 4.65
N LYS A 98 -0.09 -11.89 5.85
CA LYS A 98 -1.04 -12.79 6.50
C LYS A 98 -2.50 -12.50 6.13
N ILE A 99 -2.78 -11.37 5.48
CA ILE A 99 -4.14 -10.99 5.09
C ILE A 99 -4.72 -11.95 4.04
N ARG A 100 -3.88 -12.39 3.09
CA ARG A 100 -4.24 -13.38 2.07
C ARG A 100 -3.07 -14.34 1.85
N PRO A 101 -2.87 -15.32 2.75
CA PRO A 101 -1.70 -16.19 2.73
C PRO A 101 -1.60 -17.05 1.46
N GLU A 102 -2.73 -17.32 0.79
CA GLU A 102 -2.79 -18.02 -0.50
C GLU A 102 -2.25 -17.19 -1.67
N ARG A 103 -1.95 -15.91 -1.42
CA ARG A 103 -1.57 -14.95 -2.45
C ARG A 103 -0.13 -14.47 -2.29
N PHE A 104 0.74 -15.02 -3.13
CA PHE A 104 2.14 -14.60 -3.18
C PHE A 104 2.29 -13.14 -3.65
N THR A 105 3.17 -12.40 -2.97
CA THR A 105 3.56 -11.02 -3.30
C THR A 105 5.04 -10.78 -3.02
N ILE A 106 5.51 -9.54 -3.23
CA ILE A 106 6.88 -9.12 -2.89
C ILE A 106 7.22 -9.30 -1.40
N LEU A 107 6.21 -9.37 -0.52
CA LEU A 107 6.42 -9.59 0.92
C LEU A 107 6.78 -11.05 1.26
N GLY A 108 6.63 -11.97 0.30
CA GLY A 108 6.92 -13.39 0.48
C GLY A 108 6.07 -14.07 1.57
N GLU A 109 6.40 -15.32 1.87
CA GLU A 109 5.66 -16.12 2.86
C GLU A 109 5.96 -15.70 4.31
N LYS A 110 7.19 -15.26 4.58
CA LYS A 110 7.64 -14.89 5.93
C LYS A 110 7.24 -13.47 6.34
N GLY A 111 6.84 -12.63 5.39
CA GLY A 111 6.57 -11.22 5.63
C GLY A 111 7.83 -10.43 5.98
N LEU A 112 7.63 -9.21 6.49
CA LEU A 112 8.70 -8.33 6.93
C LEU A 112 8.95 -8.46 8.43
N THR A 113 10.22 -8.44 8.84
CA THR A 113 10.56 -8.22 10.26
C THR A 113 10.28 -6.77 10.63
N LYS A 114 10.17 -6.49 11.94
CA LYS A 114 9.96 -5.12 12.44
C LYS A 114 11.06 -4.17 11.96
N GLU A 115 12.32 -4.61 11.96
CA GLU A 115 13.46 -3.82 11.52
C GLU A 115 13.41 -3.56 10.02
N ALA A 116 12.99 -4.55 9.22
CA ALA A 116 12.82 -4.39 7.78
C ALA A 116 11.68 -3.42 7.45
N ALA A 117 10.53 -3.54 8.13
CA ALA A 117 9.40 -2.64 7.99
C ALA A 117 9.77 -1.20 8.38
N LEU A 118 10.49 -1.02 9.49
CA LEU A 118 10.95 0.31 9.93
C LEU A 118 11.93 0.93 8.94
N ARG A 119 12.90 0.16 8.44
CA ARG A 119 13.83 0.63 7.39
C ARG A 119 13.10 1.01 6.12
N LEU A 120 12.13 0.19 5.68
CA LEU A 120 11.34 0.47 4.49
C LEU A 120 10.57 1.78 4.62
N ALA A 121 9.78 1.93 5.69
CA ALA A 121 8.92 3.10 5.89
C ALA A 121 9.73 4.40 6.01
N ARG A 122 10.93 4.35 6.62
CA ARG A 122 11.88 5.49 6.67
C ARG A 122 12.52 5.76 5.33
N ALA A 123 12.98 4.73 4.62
CA ALA A 123 13.66 4.88 3.32
C ALA A 123 12.76 5.52 2.26
N THR A 124 11.45 5.26 2.32
CA THR A 124 10.45 5.87 1.44
C THR A 124 9.91 7.21 1.96
N GLY A 125 10.26 7.60 3.18
CA GLY A 125 9.79 8.83 3.83
C GLY A 125 8.31 8.81 4.19
N VAL A 126 7.70 7.62 4.31
CA VAL A 126 6.32 7.44 4.78
C VAL A 126 6.22 7.76 6.27
N ILE A 127 7.23 7.38 7.04
CA ILE A 127 7.45 7.84 8.42
C ILE A 127 8.72 8.67 8.48
N ASP A 128 8.80 9.57 9.45
CA ASP A 128 9.97 10.43 9.63
C ASP A 128 11.15 9.64 10.29
N HIS A 129 12.35 10.22 10.23
CA HIS A 129 13.57 9.59 10.74
C HIS A 129 13.62 9.53 12.27
#